data_AF-A0A151BRT3-F1
#
_entry.id   AF-A0A151BRT3-F1
#
_cell.length_a   1.000
_cell.length_b   1.000
_cell.length_c   1.000
_cell.angle_alpha   90.00
_cell.angle_beta   90.00
_cell.angle_gamma   90.00
#
_symmetry.space_group_name_H-M   'P 1'
#
loop_
_entity.id
_entity.type
_entity.pdbx_description
1 polymer ?
#
loop_
_entity_poly.entity_id
_entity_poly.type
_entity_poly.pdbx_seq_one_letter_code
_entity_poly.pdbx_strand_id
1 'polypeptide(L)'
;MMIRALVKRKRRVRPGRGFSKAELREAGLSVKEALKLGIPVDVRRSTRHEENIEALKSFLVRGPRAKKPKEAEASDQMRGIPMSRAGEPASKSASKRIIT
;
A
#
# COMPACT_ATOMS: atom_id res chain seq x y z
N MET A 1 25.86 -2.79 -8.93
CA MET A 1 25.23 -2.79 -10.26
C MET A 1 24.03 -1.86 -10.22
N MET A 2 23.92 -0.89 -11.14
CA MET A 2 22.82 0.08 -11.14
C MET A 2 21.79 -0.28 -12.21
N ILE A 3 20.62 -0.76 -11.78
CA ILE A 3 19.49 -1.01 -12.68
C ILE A 3 18.77 0.32 -12.95
N ARG A 4 18.42 0.59 -14.21
CA ARG A 4 17.70 1.79 -14.64
C ARG A 4 16.33 1.41 -15.19
N ALA A 5 15.33 2.22 -14.89
CA ALA A 5 14.01 2.09 -15.49
C ALA A 5 14.01 2.76 -16.87
N LEU A 6 13.39 2.13 -17.85
CA LEU A 6 13.13 2.68 -19.18
C LEU A 6 11.74 3.30 -19.20
N VAL A 7 11.61 4.50 -19.74
CA VAL A 7 10.33 5.19 -19.93
C VAL A 7 10.10 5.35 -21.41
N LYS A 8 8.99 4.77 -21.88
CA LYS A 8 8.58 4.83 -23.29
C LYS A 8 7.46 5.84 -23.45
N ARG A 9 7.66 6.83 -24.32
CA ARG A 9 6.61 7.78 -24.73
C ARG A 9 6.56 7.87 -26.25
N LYS A 10 5.45 7.46 -26.84
CA LYS A 10 5.29 7.34 -28.30
C LYS A 10 6.44 6.51 -28.90
N ARG A 11 7.30 7.15 -29.70
CA ARG A 11 8.47 6.53 -30.36
C ARG A 11 9.80 6.73 -29.63
N ARG A 12 9.82 7.37 -28.47
CA ARG A 12 11.07 7.66 -27.73
C ARG A 12 11.15 6.83 -26.46
N VAL A 13 12.26 6.10 -26.33
CA VAL A 13 12.67 5.43 -25.09
C VAL A 13 13.74 6.29 -24.44
N ARG A 14 13.59 6.57 -23.15
CA ARG A 14 14.58 7.32 -22.37
C ARG A 14 14.82 6.63 -21.03
N PRO A 15 16.01 6.77 -20.44
CA PRO A 15 16.20 6.40 -19.04
C PRO A 15 15.31 7.29 -18.16
N GLY A 16 14.48 6.65 -17.36
CA GLY A 16 13.71 7.30 -16.30
C GLY A 16 14.54 7.52 -15.06
N ARG A 17 14.01 8.34 -14.13
CA ARG A 17 14.63 8.55 -12.81
C ARG A 17 14.63 7.27 -11.96
N GLY A 18 13.62 6.42 -12.11
CA GLY A 18 13.48 5.19 -11.34
C GLY A 18 12.21 4.39 -11.68
N PHE A 19 12.04 3.28 -10.99
CA PHE A 19 10.90 2.37 -11.15
C PHE A 19 9.63 2.94 -10.52
N SER A 20 8.51 2.74 -11.21
CA SER A 20 7.18 3.14 -10.74
C SER A 20 6.75 2.25 -9.58
N LYS A 21 5.91 2.78 -8.67
CA LYS A 21 5.29 1.97 -7.60
C LYS A 21 4.57 0.74 -8.16
N ALA A 22 3.96 0.90 -9.33
CA ALA A 22 3.19 -0.14 -9.96
C ALA A 22 4.09 -1.28 -10.49
N GLU A 23 5.24 -0.94 -11.08
CA GLU A 23 6.24 -1.91 -11.55
C GLU A 23 6.87 -2.67 -10.37
N LEU A 24 7.18 -1.97 -9.27
CA LEU A 24 7.74 -2.60 -8.06
C LEU A 24 6.78 -3.61 -7.43
N ARG A 25 5.49 -3.25 -7.32
CA ARG A 25 4.47 -4.16 -6.79
C ARG A 25 4.34 -5.43 -7.63
N GLU A 26 4.44 -5.31 -8.94
CA GLU A 26 4.34 -6.44 -9.87
C GLU A 26 5.60 -7.32 -9.87
N ALA A 27 6.75 -6.73 -9.56
CA ALA A 27 7.99 -7.45 -9.27
C ALA A 27 8.03 -8.07 -7.86
N GLY A 28 7.00 -7.85 -7.03
CA GLY A 28 6.94 -8.35 -5.65
C GLY A 28 7.80 -7.58 -4.65
N LEU A 29 8.11 -6.31 -4.95
CA LEU A 29 8.90 -5.43 -4.08
C LEU A 29 8.03 -4.31 -3.49
N SER A 30 8.24 -4.04 -2.20
CA SER A 30 7.76 -2.79 -1.60
C SER A 30 8.71 -1.62 -1.92
N VAL A 31 8.22 -0.37 -1.85
CA VAL A 31 9.06 0.83 -2.05
C VAL A 31 10.22 0.85 -1.04
N LYS A 32 9.96 0.43 0.20
CA LYS A 32 10.97 0.37 1.26
C LYS A 32 12.03 -0.68 0.96
N GLU A 33 11.64 -1.86 0.48
CA GLU A 33 12.58 -2.91 0.06
C GLU A 33 13.41 -2.48 -1.14
N ALA A 34 12.79 -1.86 -2.14
CA ALA A 34 13.49 -1.36 -3.32
C ALA A 34 14.58 -0.36 -2.93
N LEU A 35 14.28 0.59 -2.03
CA LEU A 35 15.27 1.54 -1.52
C LEU A 35 16.41 0.87 -0.74
N LYS A 36 16.11 -0.16 0.08
CA LYS A 36 17.13 -0.95 0.78
C LYS A 36 18.05 -1.71 -0.18
N LEU A 37 17.50 -2.17 -1.30
CA LEU A 37 18.25 -2.85 -2.37
C LEU A 37 19.02 -1.87 -3.27
N GLY A 38 18.91 -0.55 -3.04
CA GLY A 38 19.54 0.47 -3.88
C GLY A 38 18.86 0.64 -5.24
N ILE A 39 17.62 0.18 -5.39
CA ILE A 39 16.82 0.36 -6.61
C ILE A 39 16.22 1.77 -6.59
N PRO A 40 16.45 2.59 -7.64
CA PRO A 40 15.89 3.92 -7.72
C PRO A 40 14.37 3.86 -7.92
N VAL A 41 13.61 4.58 -7.09
CA VAL A 41 12.15 4.61 -7.13
C VAL A 41 11.64 5.97 -7.56
N ASP A 42 10.69 5.99 -8.50
CA ASP A 42 9.93 7.18 -8.89
C ASP A 42 8.48 7.09 -8.39
N VAL A 43 8.27 7.63 -7.20
CA VAL A 43 7.00 7.61 -6.44
C VAL A 43 5.86 8.33 -7.17
N ARG A 44 6.21 9.28 -8.07
CA ARG A 44 5.25 10.13 -8.80
C ARG A 44 4.69 9.45 -10.04
N ARG A 45 5.39 8.45 -10.58
CA ARG A 45 4.99 7.74 -11.79
C ARG A 45 4.06 6.57 -11.43
N SER A 46 2.95 6.46 -12.15
CA SER A 46 1.97 5.37 -12.02
C SER A 46 1.97 4.43 -13.24
N THR A 47 2.67 4.79 -14.31
CA THR A 47 2.76 3.97 -15.53
C THR A 47 3.48 2.66 -15.26
N ARG A 48 3.13 1.63 -16.03
CA ARG A 48 3.76 0.31 -16.01
C ARG A 48 4.38 0.03 -17.38
N HIS A 49 5.57 -0.55 -17.37
CA HIS A 49 6.22 -1.06 -18.56
C HIS A 49 6.72 -2.48 -18.28
N GLU A 50 6.37 -3.44 -19.13
CA GLU A 50 6.71 -4.85 -18.97
C GLU A 50 8.23 -5.08 -18.99
N GLU A 51 8.94 -4.40 -19.88
CA GLU A 51 10.41 -4.40 -19.97
C GLU A 51 11.08 -4.08 -18.61
N ASN A 52 10.50 -3.15 -17.84
CA ASN A 52 11.02 -2.79 -16.53
C ASN A 52 10.73 -3.86 -15.47
N ILE A 53 9.57 -4.51 -15.55
CA ILE A 53 9.17 -5.57 -14.62
C ILE A 53 10.07 -6.80 -14.82
N GLU A 54 10.35 -7.15 -16.07
CA GLU A 54 11.30 -8.23 -16.40
C GLU A 54 12.70 -7.90 -15.89
N ALA A 55 13.19 -6.68 -16.13
CA ALA A 55 14.50 -6.24 -15.63
C ALA A 55 14.58 -6.32 -14.09
N LEU A 56 13.51 -5.94 -13.38
CA LEU A 56 13.42 -6.11 -11.93
C LEU A 56 13.46 -7.59 -11.53
N LYS A 57 12.66 -8.45 -12.15
CA LYS A 57 12.64 -9.90 -11.85
C LYS A 57 14.02 -10.53 -12.07
N SER A 58 14.68 -10.23 -13.18
CA SER A 58 16.05 -10.70 -13.45
C SER A 58 17.05 -10.19 -12.40
N PHE A 59 16.88 -8.96 -11.92
CA PHE A 59 17.71 -8.40 -10.85
C PHE A 59 17.50 -9.14 -9.52
N LEU A 60 16.27 -9.50 -9.16
CA LEU A 60 16.01 -10.29 -7.95
C LEU A 60 16.64 -11.69 -8.01
N VAL A 61 16.62 -12.34 -9.18
CA VAL A 61 17.24 -13.67 -9.35
C VAL A 61 18.76 -13.61 -9.18
N ARG A 62 19.39 -12.53 -9.65
CA ARG A 62 20.85 -12.36 -9.58
C ARG A 62 21.36 -11.71 -8.28
N GLY A 63 20.48 -11.01 -7.56
CA GLY A 63 20.82 -10.30 -6.33
C GLY A 63 20.91 -11.20 -5.08
N PRO A 64 21.47 -10.69 -3.97
CA PRO A 64 21.47 -11.42 -2.71
C PRO A 64 20.01 -11.68 -2.30
N ARG A 65 19.66 -12.95 -2.07
CA ARG A 65 18.29 -13.38 -1.72
C ARG A 65 17.81 -12.57 -0.51
N ALA A 66 17.03 -11.52 -0.75
CA ALA A 66 16.38 -10.78 0.32
C ALA A 66 15.40 -11.75 0.99
N LYS A 67 15.61 -12.01 2.29
CA LYS A 67 14.68 -12.81 3.10
C LYS A 67 13.29 -12.18 2.94
N LYS A 68 12.36 -12.92 2.36
CA LYS A 68 10.94 -12.51 2.25
C LYS A 68 10.49 -12.05 3.65
N PRO A 69 9.95 -10.84 3.83
CA PRO A 69 9.21 -10.56 5.05
C PRO A 69 8.03 -11.52 5.07
N LYS A 70 7.96 -12.35 6.12
CA LYS A 70 6.76 -13.12 6.45
C LYS A 70 5.60 -12.13 6.52
N GLU A 71 4.52 -12.46 5.84
CA GLU A 71 3.22 -11.85 6.04
C GLU A 71 2.95 -11.83 7.54
N ALA A 72 2.92 -10.63 8.12
CA ALA A 72 2.39 -10.44 9.44
C ALA A 72 0.90 -10.71 9.33
N GLU A 73 0.51 -11.89 9.77
CA GLU A 73 -0.84 -12.18 10.23
C GLU A 73 -1.25 -11.09 11.22
N ALA A 74 -2.16 -10.22 10.79
CA ALA A 74 -2.93 -9.34 11.67
C ALA A 74 -4.30 -9.06 11.06
N SER A 75 -4.95 -10.13 10.57
CA SER A 75 -6.40 -10.23 10.60
C SER A 75 -6.80 -10.81 11.96
N ASP A 76 -6.53 -10.06 13.04
CA ASP A 76 -7.09 -10.38 14.35
C ASP A 76 -8.47 -9.70 14.45
N GLN A 77 -9.45 -10.46 14.01
CA GLN A 77 -10.76 -10.65 14.65
C GLN A 77 -11.59 -9.40 14.94
N MET A 78 -12.78 -9.38 14.32
CA MET A 78 -13.98 -8.78 14.88
C MET A 78 -14.08 -9.09 16.38
N ARG A 79 -13.70 -8.15 17.26
CA ARG A 79 -14.28 -8.11 18.59
C ARG A 79 -15.60 -7.38 18.47
N GLY A 80 -16.65 -8.18 18.36
CA GLY A 80 -18.01 -7.71 18.59
C GLY A 80 -18.06 -6.95 19.91
N ILE A 81 -18.56 -5.72 19.86
CA ILE A 81 -19.20 -5.13 21.03
C ILE A 81 -20.61 -5.73 21.02
N PRO A 82 -20.99 -6.62 21.96
CA PRO A 82 -22.38 -6.97 22.12
C PRO A 82 -23.08 -5.73 22.70
N MET A 83 -23.85 -5.02 21.88
CA MET A 83 -24.87 -4.11 22.41
C MET A 83 -26.01 -4.94 23.00
N SER A 84 -25.80 -5.52 24.18
CA SER A 84 -26.85 -6.15 24.96
C SER A 84 -27.25 -5.23 26.12
N ARG A 85 -28.40 -4.56 25.91
CA ARG A 85 -29.48 -4.20 26.86
C ARG A 85 -29.13 -3.78 28.30
N ALA A 86 -29.42 -2.51 28.62
CA ALA A 86 -30.01 -2.04 29.88
C ALA A 86 -30.34 -0.54 29.70
N GLY A 87 -31.51 0.03 29.97
CA GLY A 87 -32.82 -0.43 30.42
C GLY A 87 -33.72 0.83 30.31
N GLU A 88 -35.02 0.64 30.11
CA GLU A 88 -35.98 1.71 30.38
C GLU A 88 -35.86 2.13 31.85
N PRO A 89 -36.00 3.43 32.15
CA PRO A 89 -36.91 3.75 33.24
C PRO A 89 -37.99 4.72 32.77
N ALA A 90 -39.23 4.26 32.99
CA ALA A 90 -40.42 5.06 32.95
C ALA A 90 -40.39 6.24 33.95
N SER A 91 -41.11 7.30 33.58
CA SER A 91 -41.79 8.26 34.46
C SER A 91 -40.93 9.25 35.28
N LYS A 92 -41.14 10.56 35.04
CA LYS A 92 -41.81 11.48 35.98
C LYS A 92 -41.80 12.94 35.47
N SER A 93 -43.01 13.49 35.36
CA SER A 93 -43.44 14.86 35.70
C SER A 93 -42.60 16.07 35.26
N ALA A 94 -43.19 16.94 34.44
CA ALA A 94 -43.02 18.40 34.60
C ALA A 94 -44.23 19.15 34.01
N SER A 95 -45.10 19.56 34.93
CA SER A 95 -46.16 20.54 34.72
C SER A 95 -45.61 21.82 34.10
N LYS A 96 -46.21 22.32 33.01
CA LYS A 96 -45.95 23.69 32.55
C LYS A 96 -47.17 24.54 32.83
N ARG A 97 -47.03 25.35 33.89
CA ARG A 97 -47.99 26.34 34.37
C ARG A 97 -48.27 27.40 33.30
N ILE A 98 -49.52 27.82 33.32
CA ILE A 98 -50.12 29.06 32.80
C ILE A 98 -49.24 30.27 33.18
N ILE A 99 -48.99 31.18 32.24
CA ILE A 99 -48.74 32.60 32.53
C ILE A 99 -49.34 33.46 31.40
N THR A 100 -50.31 34.31 31.82
CA THR A 100 -50.93 35.49 31.20
C THR A 100 -51.59 35.38 29.84
#